data_AF-T0GHE5-F1
#
_entry.id   AF-T0GHE5-F1
#
_cell.length_a   1.000
_cell.length_b   1.000
_cell.length_c   1.000
_cell.angle_alpha   90.00
_cell.angle_beta   90.00
_cell.angle_gamma   90.00
#
_symmetry.space_group_name_H-M   'P 1'
#
loop_
_entity.id
_entity.type
_entity.pdbx_description
1 polymer ?
#
loop_
_entity_poly.entity_id
_entity_poly.type
_entity_poly.pdbx_seq_one_letter_code
_entity_poly.pdbx_strand_id
1 'polypeptide(L)'
;MSFRLKAAIIAAFALSTAAAVTASDMSSASEAISSTGTLPTDSALNTAPSAGQKPAIIFAAPREVAQPLATDKTPYSADGSVQADSLAALVDAHGAPESVEGDMKCLAGAVYFESKGESLEGQLAVARVIINRAKSGRFADSLCGVVYQPSQFSFVRGGSMPAIPQASKSWREAVAIAQIAMADSWDSKAEGALFFHARRVSPGWGKAKLASIDNHIFYR
;
A
#
# COMPACT_ATOMS: atom_id res chain seq x y z
N MET A 1 63.91 9.95 -6.28
CA MET A 1 63.18 11.17 -5.89
C MET A 1 62.46 10.91 -4.57
N SER A 2 62.40 11.93 -3.75
CA SER A 2 62.21 11.91 -2.30
C SER A 2 60.85 11.43 -1.78
N PHE A 3 60.93 10.83 -0.59
CA PHE A 3 59.98 10.73 0.52
C PHE A 3 58.66 11.52 0.40
N ARG A 4 57.53 10.83 0.63
CA ARG A 4 56.30 11.44 1.16
C ARG A 4 55.89 10.70 2.44
N LEU A 5 55.90 11.47 3.51
CA LEU A 5 55.69 11.12 4.91
C LEU A 5 54.22 10.80 5.20
N LYS A 6 54.01 9.93 6.18
CA LYS A 6 52.74 9.52 6.79
C LYS A 6 52.03 10.69 7.49
N ALA A 7 50.70 10.68 7.49
CA ALA A 7 49.91 11.37 8.51
C ALA A 7 48.68 10.53 8.86
N ALA A 8 48.80 9.75 9.93
CA ALA A 8 47.68 9.15 10.64
C ALA A 8 47.28 10.15 11.75
N ILE A 9 46.01 10.55 11.78
CA ILE A 9 45.46 11.32 12.89
C ILE A 9 44.43 10.43 13.58
N ILE A 10 44.87 9.87 14.70
CA ILE A 10 44.04 9.24 15.72
C ILE A 10 43.69 10.36 16.70
N ALA A 11 42.41 10.66 16.88
CA ALA A 11 41.93 11.44 18.00
C ALA A 11 40.71 10.73 18.59
N ALA A 12 40.97 9.91 19.60
CA ALA A 12 39.98 9.33 20.48
C ALA A 12 39.53 10.41 21.47
N PHE A 13 38.23 10.67 21.55
CA PHE A 13 37.62 11.31 22.70
C PHE A 13 36.61 10.34 23.31
N ALA A 14 37.03 9.75 24.43
CA ALA A 14 36.17 9.13 25.42
C ALA A 14 35.85 10.16 26.53
N LEU A 15 34.75 9.92 27.25
CA LEU A 15 34.14 10.58 28.43
C LEU A 15 32.73 11.11 28.07
N SER A 16 31.66 10.89 28.83
CA SER A 16 31.45 10.26 30.13
C SER A 16 29.96 9.95 30.29
N THR A 17 29.67 8.93 31.10
CA THR A 17 28.38 8.51 31.64
C THR A 17 27.75 9.54 32.59
N ALA A 18 26.42 9.68 32.60
CA ALA A 18 25.59 9.80 33.82
C ALA A 18 24.09 9.73 33.49
N ALA A 19 23.36 9.03 34.36
CA ALA A 19 21.95 8.68 34.29
C ALA A 19 21.02 9.82 34.75
N ALA A 20 19.75 9.77 34.33
CA ALA A 20 18.60 9.96 35.23
C ALA A 20 17.32 9.51 34.52
N VAL A 21 16.74 8.44 35.05
CA VAL A 21 15.35 8.04 34.84
C VAL A 21 14.48 8.99 35.66
N THR A 22 13.51 9.64 35.04
CA THR A 22 12.34 10.17 35.75
C THR A 22 11.10 9.75 34.99
N ALA A 23 10.48 8.69 35.48
CA ALA A 23 9.09 8.40 35.20
C ALA A 23 8.25 9.48 35.88
N SER A 24 7.43 10.18 35.09
CA SER A 24 6.38 11.05 35.62
C SER A 24 5.06 10.38 35.31
N ASP A 25 4.62 9.52 36.23
CA ASP A 25 3.22 9.16 36.37
C ASP A 25 2.47 10.39 36.90
N MET A 26 1.64 11.00 36.05
CA MET A 26 0.58 11.88 36.52
C MET A 26 -0.75 11.16 36.39
N SER A 27 -1.11 10.55 37.51
CA SER A 27 -2.46 10.20 37.90
C SER A 27 -3.41 11.40 37.74
N SER A 28 -4.56 11.17 37.12
CA SER A 28 -5.76 11.95 37.36
C SER A 28 -6.93 10.97 37.35
N ALA A 29 -7.47 10.77 38.55
CA ALA A 29 -8.67 10.01 38.83
C ALA A 29 -9.91 10.92 38.73
N SER A 30 -11.07 10.25 38.67
CA SER A 30 -12.44 10.77 38.82
C SER A 30 -13.06 11.29 37.50
N GLU A 31 -14.23 10.84 37.05
CA GLU A 31 -15.41 10.43 37.81
C GLU A 31 -16.06 9.14 37.29
N ALA A 32 -16.46 8.30 38.25
CA ALA A 32 -17.46 7.27 38.06
C ALA A 32 -18.85 7.92 38.15
N ILE A 33 -19.72 7.63 37.19
CA ILE A 33 -21.16 7.68 37.40
C ILE A 33 -21.71 6.30 37.07
N SER A 34 -21.91 5.51 38.12
CA SER A 34 -22.89 4.43 38.11
C SER A 34 -24.27 5.05 38.25
N SER A 35 -25.20 4.68 37.39
CA SER A 35 -26.62 4.71 37.72
C SER A 35 -27.30 3.51 37.11
N THR A 36 -27.41 2.53 38.00
CA THR A 36 -28.39 1.46 38.10
C THR A 36 -29.72 1.73 37.38
N GLY A 37 -30.18 0.73 36.65
CA GLY A 37 -31.53 0.66 36.15
C GLY A 37 -32.57 0.56 37.27
N THR A 38 -33.78 0.99 36.97
CA THR A 38 -35.00 0.61 37.69
C THR A 38 -36.14 0.61 36.69
N LEU A 39 -36.81 -0.54 36.59
CA LEU A 39 -38.05 -0.77 35.84
C LEU A 39 -39.23 -0.22 36.65
N PRO A 40 -40.22 0.43 36.04
CA PRO A 40 -41.56 0.48 36.59
C PRO A 40 -42.39 -0.67 36.02
N THR A 41 -42.84 -1.55 36.91
CA THR A 41 -44.01 -2.39 36.74
C THR A 41 -45.26 -1.55 36.95
N ASP A 42 -46.16 -1.50 35.97
CA ASP A 42 -47.58 -1.24 36.23
C ASP A 42 -48.43 -2.21 35.40
N SER A 43 -49.28 -2.92 36.12
CA SER A 43 -50.28 -3.85 35.60
C SER A 43 -51.63 -3.16 35.44
N ALA A 44 -52.37 -3.69 34.47
CA ALA A 44 -53.82 -3.63 34.29
C ALA A 44 -54.42 -2.42 33.58
N LEU A 45 -54.89 -2.66 32.35
CA LEU A 45 -56.32 -2.58 32.02
C LEU A 45 -56.63 -3.43 30.78
N ASN A 46 -57.49 -4.42 30.99
CA ASN A 46 -58.25 -5.13 29.97
C ASN A 46 -58.92 -4.14 29.01
N THR A 47 -58.77 -4.36 27.70
CA THR A 47 -59.84 -4.28 26.69
C THR A 47 -59.28 -4.84 25.38
N ALA A 48 -59.85 -5.96 24.91
CA ALA A 48 -59.56 -6.53 23.60
C ALA A 48 -60.38 -5.81 22.52
N PRO A 49 -59.77 -5.38 21.40
CA PRO A 49 -60.48 -5.19 20.15
C PRO A 49 -60.15 -6.33 19.18
N SER A 50 -61.25 -6.95 18.72
CA SER A 50 -61.44 -7.74 17.52
C SER A 50 -60.24 -7.96 16.59
N ALA A 51 -59.97 -9.23 16.28
CA ALA A 51 -59.06 -9.67 15.22
C ALA A 51 -59.42 -9.03 13.87
N GLY A 52 -58.72 -7.95 13.53
CA GLY A 52 -58.67 -7.39 12.19
C GLY A 52 -57.71 -8.21 11.34
N GLN A 53 -58.24 -8.81 10.29
CA GLN A 53 -57.55 -9.65 9.33
C GLN A 53 -56.35 -8.92 8.70
N LYS A 54 -55.13 -9.41 8.97
CA LYS A 54 -53.89 -8.89 8.38
C LYS A 54 -53.94 -9.18 6.88
N PRO A 55 -53.77 -8.19 5.98
CA PRO A 55 -53.75 -8.47 4.55
C PRO A 55 -52.54 -9.34 4.23
N ALA A 56 -52.77 -10.46 3.54
CA ALA A 56 -51.71 -11.33 3.06
C ALA A 56 -50.87 -10.58 2.02
N ILE A 57 -49.56 -10.50 2.24
CA ILE A 57 -48.61 -10.03 1.22
C ILE A 57 -48.57 -11.11 0.14
N ILE A 58 -49.18 -10.84 -1.02
CA ILE A 58 -49.10 -11.70 -2.19
C ILE A 58 -47.80 -11.36 -2.91
N PHE A 59 -46.80 -12.24 -2.83
CA PHE A 59 -45.63 -12.15 -3.70
C PHE A 59 -46.06 -12.52 -5.12
N ALA A 60 -45.85 -11.61 -6.07
CA ALA A 60 -46.01 -11.92 -7.48
C ALA A 60 -45.02 -13.04 -7.85
N ALA A 61 -45.50 -14.04 -8.59
CA ALA A 61 -44.65 -15.12 -9.07
C ALA A 61 -43.45 -14.53 -9.85
N PRO A 62 -42.21 -15.04 -9.65
CA PRO A 62 -41.06 -14.57 -10.40
C PRO A 62 -41.33 -14.77 -11.89
N ARG A 63 -41.30 -13.68 -12.65
CA ARG A 63 -41.26 -13.78 -14.11
C ARG A 63 -39.83 -14.07 -14.50
N GLU A 64 -39.62 -15.20 -15.16
CA GLU A 64 -38.33 -15.53 -15.75
C GLU A 64 -38.05 -14.54 -16.88
N VAL A 65 -37.12 -13.61 -16.64
CA VAL A 65 -36.65 -12.68 -17.65
C VAL A 65 -35.53 -13.39 -18.41
N ALA A 66 -35.89 -14.13 -19.45
CA ALA A 66 -34.93 -14.66 -20.40
C ALA A 66 -34.41 -13.51 -21.27
N GLN A 67 -33.28 -12.91 -20.90
CA GLN A 67 -32.56 -12.03 -21.80
C GLN A 67 -31.92 -12.89 -22.90
N PRO A 68 -32.17 -12.62 -24.19
CA PRO A 68 -31.49 -13.34 -25.26
C PRO A 68 -30.00 -13.01 -25.17
N LEU A 69 -29.18 -14.05 -24.96
CA LEU A 69 -27.74 -13.96 -25.09
C LEU A 69 -27.46 -13.57 -26.54
N ALA A 70 -26.92 -12.37 -26.77
CA ALA A 70 -26.41 -11.98 -28.07
C ALA A 70 -25.26 -12.94 -28.42
N THR A 71 -25.53 -13.93 -29.26
CA THR A 71 -24.50 -14.80 -29.83
C THR A 71 -23.83 -14.05 -30.97
N ASP A 72 -23.00 -13.06 -30.63
CA ASP A 72 -21.96 -12.63 -31.55
C ASP A 72 -20.95 -13.77 -31.64
N LYS A 73 -20.97 -14.50 -32.76
CA LYS A 73 -19.94 -15.46 -33.12
C LYS A 73 -18.67 -14.69 -33.51
N THR A 74 -18.01 -14.10 -32.52
CA THR A 74 -16.56 -13.95 -32.58
C THR A 74 -15.95 -15.31 -32.23
N PRO A 75 -14.90 -15.79 -32.92
CA PRO A 75 -14.24 -17.01 -32.52
C PRO A 75 -13.65 -16.79 -31.13
N TYR A 76 -14.26 -17.44 -30.13
CA TYR A 76 -13.68 -17.59 -28.80
C TYR A 76 -12.47 -18.51 -28.93
N SER A 77 -11.32 -17.92 -29.25
CA SER A 77 -10.03 -18.56 -29.03
C SER A 77 -9.89 -18.73 -27.52
N ALA A 78 -9.93 -19.98 -27.05
CA ALA A 78 -9.71 -20.36 -25.65
C ALA A 78 -8.24 -20.21 -25.19
N ASP A 79 -7.54 -19.22 -25.77
CA ASP A 79 -6.19 -18.79 -25.44
C ASP A 79 -6.13 -17.26 -25.65
N GLY A 80 -6.85 -16.55 -24.79
CA GLY A 80 -7.17 -15.14 -24.95
C GLY A 80 -6.49 -14.27 -23.90
N SER A 81 -5.16 -14.32 -23.79
CA SER A 81 -4.43 -13.23 -23.14
C SER A 81 -4.53 -12.02 -24.07
N VAL A 82 -5.51 -11.15 -23.84
CA VAL A 82 -5.50 -9.80 -24.45
C VAL A 82 -4.31 -9.08 -23.83
N GLN A 83 -3.14 -9.22 -24.45
CA GLN A 83 -1.94 -8.55 -24.03
C GLN A 83 -2.13 -7.07 -24.37
N ALA A 84 -2.07 -6.20 -23.37
CA ALA A 84 -2.21 -4.77 -23.60
C ALA A 84 -1.10 -4.26 -24.53
N ASP A 85 -1.45 -3.45 -25.53
CA ASP A 85 -0.49 -2.91 -26.51
C ASP A 85 0.57 -1.99 -25.87
N SER A 86 0.29 -1.47 -24.68
CA SER A 86 1.21 -0.64 -23.91
C SER A 86 0.91 -0.69 -22.41
N LEU A 87 1.90 -0.36 -21.58
CA LEU A 87 1.74 -0.20 -20.14
C LEU A 87 0.69 0.87 -19.80
N ALA A 88 0.58 1.93 -20.60
CA ALA A 88 -0.43 2.96 -20.42
C ALA A 88 -1.85 2.41 -20.62
N ALA A 89 -2.07 1.67 -21.72
CA ALA A 89 -3.36 1.02 -21.98
C ALA A 89 -3.72 0.02 -20.86
N LEU A 90 -2.73 -0.71 -20.33
CA LEU A 90 -2.95 -1.60 -19.19
C LEU A 90 -3.36 -0.83 -17.94
N VAL A 91 -2.65 0.25 -17.60
CA VAL A 91 -2.99 1.12 -16.46
C VAL A 91 -4.40 1.71 -16.60
N ASP A 92 -4.77 2.17 -17.80
CA ASP A 92 -6.11 2.71 -18.05
C ASP A 92 -7.21 1.64 -17.89
N ALA A 93 -6.90 0.38 -18.21
CA ALA A 93 -7.83 -0.75 -18.03
C ALA A 93 -8.05 -1.14 -16.56
N HIS A 94 -7.13 -0.80 -15.65
CA HIS A 94 -7.22 -1.16 -14.22
C HIS A 94 -8.31 -0.41 -13.42
N GLY A 95 -9.01 0.55 -14.04
CA GLY A 95 -10.18 1.20 -13.43
C GLY A 95 -9.86 1.99 -12.15
N ALA A 96 -10.91 2.47 -11.47
CA ALA A 96 -10.77 3.05 -10.13
C ALA A 96 -10.84 1.93 -9.08
N PRO A 97 -9.87 1.82 -8.16
CA PRO A 97 -9.93 0.80 -7.13
C PRO A 97 -11.08 1.09 -6.14
N GLU A 98 -11.96 0.12 -5.89
CA GLU A 98 -13.06 0.27 -4.92
C GLU A 98 -12.54 0.37 -3.48
N SER A 99 -11.52 -0.42 -3.13
CA SER A 99 -10.76 -0.28 -1.88
C SER A 99 -9.37 -0.93 -2.02
N VAL A 100 -8.34 -0.32 -1.41
CA VAL A 100 -6.97 -0.83 -1.43
C VAL A 100 -6.48 -0.95 0.01
N GLU A 101 -6.23 -2.18 0.47
CA GLU A 101 -5.86 -2.48 1.85
C GLU A 101 -4.61 -3.37 1.94
N GLY A 102 -4.08 -3.52 3.15
CA GLY A 102 -2.93 -4.38 3.45
C GLY A 102 -1.70 -4.09 2.60
N ASP A 103 -1.03 -5.17 2.16
CA ASP A 103 0.20 -5.11 1.38
C ASP A 103 0.06 -4.34 0.06
N MET A 104 -1.11 -4.42 -0.58
CA MET A 104 -1.38 -3.64 -1.80
C MET A 104 -1.37 -2.14 -1.52
N LYS A 105 -1.92 -1.71 -0.39
CA LYS A 105 -1.93 -0.29 0.03
C LYS A 105 -0.52 0.20 0.34
N CYS A 106 0.29 -0.63 1.00
CA CYS A 106 1.69 -0.32 1.27
C CYS A 106 2.51 -0.18 -0.01
N LEU A 107 2.34 -1.11 -0.96
CA LEU A 107 3.02 -1.06 -2.25
C LEU A 107 2.60 0.18 -3.06
N ALA A 108 1.30 0.39 -3.25
CA ALA A 108 0.78 1.55 -3.98
C ALA A 108 1.20 2.88 -3.32
N GLY A 109 1.17 2.94 -1.98
CA GLY A 109 1.63 4.09 -1.21
C GLY A 109 3.11 4.40 -1.43
N ALA A 110 3.96 3.38 -1.41
CA ALA A 110 5.38 3.55 -1.67
C ALA A 110 5.65 3.99 -3.12
N VAL A 111 4.98 3.39 -4.11
CA VAL A 111 5.07 3.82 -5.52
C VAL A 111 4.65 5.29 -5.66
N TYR A 112 3.54 5.68 -5.02
CA TYR A 112 3.06 7.06 -5.04
C TYR A 112 4.11 8.04 -4.48
N PHE A 113 4.67 7.77 -3.31
CA PHE A 113 5.60 8.72 -2.68
C PHE A 113 6.99 8.75 -3.34
N GLU A 114 7.49 7.62 -3.83
CA GLU A 114 8.82 7.54 -4.43
C GLU A 114 8.84 7.96 -5.91
N SER A 115 7.71 7.83 -6.61
CA SER A 115 7.72 7.93 -8.08
C SER A 115 6.50 8.60 -8.71
N LYS A 116 5.61 9.26 -7.94
CA LYS A 116 4.58 10.11 -8.57
C LYS A 116 5.24 11.18 -9.45
N GLY A 117 4.75 11.31 -10.67
CA GLY A 117 5.31 12.25 -11.67
C GLY A 117 6.46 11.68 -12.50
N GLU A 118 6.99 10.50 -12.14
CA GLU A 118 7.85 9.72 -13.03
C GLU A 118 6.99 8.98 -14.07
N SER A 119 7.62 8.43 -15.11
CA SER A 119 6.92 7.62 -16.12
C SER A 119 6.31 6.36 -15.49
N LEU A 120 5.33 5.74 -16.15
CA LEU A 120 4.75 4.46 -15.71
C LEU A 120 5.82 3.36 -15.56
N GLU A 121 6.85 3.38 -16.42
CA GLU A 121 8.01 2.48 -16.32
C GLU A 121 8.84 2.75 -15.05
N GLY A 122 9.05 4.02 -14.70
CA GLY A 122 9.74 4.41 -13.46
C GLY A 122 8.98 3.98 -12.20
N GLN A 123 7.65 4.14 -12.22
CA GLN A 123 6.77 3.69 -11.14
C GLN A 123 6.79 2.16 -11.00
N LEU A 124 6.71 1.44 -12.13
CA LEU A 124 6.80 -0.02 -12.17
C LEU A 124 8.14 -0.52 -11.61
N ALA A 125 9.25 0.13 -11.98
CA ALA A 125 10.57 -0.23 -11.50
C ALA A 125 10.70 -0.10 -9.96
N VAL A 126 10.11 0.94 -9.36
CA VAL A 126 10.05 1.08 -7.89
C VAL A 126 9.22 -0.03 -7.27
N ALA A 127 8.04 -0.34 -7.83
CA ALA A 127 7.19 -1.43 -7.36
C ALA A 127 7.95 -2.78 -7.38
N ARG A 128 8.66 -3.07 -8.48
CA ARG A 128 9.49 -4.27 -8.64
C ARG A 128 10.58 -4.36 -7.58
N VAL A 129 11.27 -3.26 -7.24
CA VAL A 129 12.26 -3.29 -6.16
C VAL A 129 11.64 -3.72 -4.84
N ILE A 130 10.46 -3.19 -4.48
CA ILE A 130 9.79 -3.52 -3.21
C ILE A 130 9.39 -5.00 -3.18
N ILE A 131 8.81 -5.51 -4.27
CA ILE A 131 8.45 -6.93 -4.41
C ILE A 131 9.71 -7.81 -4.34
N ASN A 132 10.78 -7.44 -5.02
CA ASN A 132 12.05 -8.18 -5.01
C ASN A 132 12.67 -8.20 -3.62
N ARG A 133 12.59 -7.10 -2.86
CA ARG A 133 13.04 -7.05 -1.47
C ARG A 133 12.29 -8.07 -0.62
N ALA A 134 10.96 -8.09 -0.70
CA ALA A 134 10.11 -9.02 0.03
C ALA A 134 10.43 -10.49 -0.30
N LYS A 135 10.73 -10.78 -1.58
CA LYS A 135 11.08 -12.12 -2.05
C LYS A 135 12.54 -12.53 -1.78
N SER A 136 13.42 -11.61 -1.42
CA SER A 136 14.87 -11.86 -1.41
C SER A 136 15.40 -12.60 -0.17
N GLY A 137 14.63 -12.66 0.93
CA GLY A 137 15.11 -13.12 2.24
C GLY A 137 16.14 -12.20 2.91
N ARG A 138 16.48 -11.05 2.30
CA ARG A 138 17.41 -10.04 2.84
C ARG A 138 16.71 -8.86 3.51
N PHE A 139 15.42 -8.72 3.25
CA PHE A 139 14.55 -7.69 3.80
C PHE A 139 13.36 -8.36 4.51
N ALA A 140 12.43 -7.58 5.05
CA ALA A 140 11.18 -8.13 5.56
C ALA A 140 10.44 -8.92 4.48
N ASP A 141 9.64 -9.90 4.88
CA ASP A 141 8.98 -10.90 4.02
C ASP A 141 7.59 -10.48 3.52
N SER A 142 7.11 -9.30 3.93
CA SER A 142 5.86 -8.69 3.46
C SER A 142 6.11 -7.31 2.82
N LEU A 143 5.19 -6.86 1.98
CA LEU A 143 5.33 -5.56 1.31
C LEU A 143 5.24 -4.42 2.32
N CYS A 144 4.28 -4.47 3.24
CA CYS A 144 4.22 -3.52 4.34
C CYS A 144 5.47 -3.60 5.22
N GLY A 145 5.99 -4.79 5.50
CA GLY A 145 7.24 -4.96 6.24
C GLY A 145 8.40 -4.21 5.58
N VAL A 146 8.57 -4.37 4.26
CA VAL A 146 9.63 -3.68 3.50
C VAL A 146 9.43 -2.16 3.52
N VAL A 147 8.19 -1.69 3.35
CA VAL A 147 7.86 -0.26 3.30
C VAL A 147 8.09 0.42 4.66
N TYR A 148 7.72 -0.24 5.76
CA TYR A 148 7.84 0.31 7.10
C TYR A 148 9.18 -0.01 7.79
N GLN A 149 10.09 -0.73 7.13
CA GLN A 149 11.43 -0.94 7.65
C GLN A 149 12.13 0.41 7.90
N PRO A 150 12.79 0.59 9.06
CA PRO A 150 13.41 1.86 9.43
C PRO A 150 14.37 2.38 8.36
N SER A 151 14.26 3.67 8.04
CA SER A 151 15.17 4.38 7.12
C SER A 151 15.18 3.88 5.67
N GLN A 152 14.24 3.01 5.27
CA GLN A 152 14.15 2.53 3.89
C GLN A 152 13.50 3.53 2.94
N PHE A 153 12.48 4.25 3.43
CA PHE A 153 11.68 5.18 2.65
C PHE A 153 11.51 6.49 3.41
N SER A 154 11.86 7.60 2.77
CA SER A 154 11.97 8.92 3.45
C SER A 154 10.63 9.49 3.91
N PHE A 155 9.53 9.06 3.28
CA PHE A 155 8.18 9.50 3.64
C PHE A 155 7.66 8.82 4.90
N VAL A 156 8.20 7.67 5.31
CA VAL A 156 7.77 6.97 6.52
C VAL A 156 8.34 7.68 7.75
N ARG A 157 7.45 8.23 8.58
CA ARG A 157 7.82 8.96 9.80
C ARG A 157 7.05 8.38 10.98
N GLY A 158 7.77 8.08 12.06
CA GLY A 158 7.17 7.46 13.25
C GLY A 158 6.46 6.13 12.97
N GLY A 159 6.92 5.36 11.99
CA GLY A 159 6.29 4.08 11.60
C GLY A 159 4.98 4.24 10.83
N SER A 160 4.66 5.45 10.35
CA SER A 160 3.42 5.74 9.63
C SER A 160 3.68 6.37 8.25
N MET A 161 2.79 6.08 7.31
CA MET A 161 2.78 6.67 5.98
C MET A 161 1.90 7.95 6.00
N PRO A 162 2.33 9.05 5.35
CA PRO A 162 1.50 10.26 5.25
C PRO A 162 0.20 10.01 4.46
N ALA A 163 -0.82 10.82 4.71
CA ALA A 163 -2.09 10.72 4.00
C ALA A 163 -1.92 10.98 2.49
N ILE A 164 -2.59 10.15 1.67
CA ILE A 164 -2.59 10.27 0.21
C ILE A 164 -3.98 10.69 -0.26
N PRO A 165 -4.11 11.72 -1.12
CA PRO A 165 -5.39 12.08 -1.75
C PRO A 165 -5.87 10.95 -2.68
N GLN A 166 -6.76 10.09 -2.17
CA GLN A 166 -7.24 8.89 -2.86
C GLN A 166 -7.99 9.19 -4.17
N ALA A 167 -8.55 10.40 -4.32
CA ALA A 167 -9.22 10.83 -5.55
C ALA A 167 -8.25 11.28 -6.68
N SER A 168 -6.95 11.42 -6.40
CA SER A 168 -5.98 11.97 -7.36
C SER A 168 -5.65 10.98 -8.49
N LYS A 169 -5.31 11.51 -9.68
CA LYS A 169 -4.85 10.70 -10.82
C LYS A 169 -3.61 9.89 -10.47
N SER A 170 -2.62 10.52 -9.82
CA SER A 170 -1.38 9.85 -9.43
C SER A 170 -1.59 8.73 -8.42
N TRP A 171 -2.61 8.81 -7.55
CA TRP A 171 -2.95 7.69 -6.69
C TRP A 171 -3.53 6.51 -7.48
N ARG A 172 -4.48 6.78 -8.40
CA ARG A 172 -5.04 5.74 -9.28
C ARG A 172 -3.96 5.05 -10.11
N GLU A 173 -3.03 5.82 -10.67
CA GLU A 173 -1.87 5.29 -11.40
C GLU A 173 -0.97 4.41 -10.51
N ALA A 174 -0.64 4.88 -9.30
CA ALA A 174 0.20 4.11 -8.38
C ALA A 174 -0.47 2.79 -7.96
N VAL A 175 -1.78 2.77 -7.76
CA VAL A 175 -2.54 1.53 -7.48
C VAL A 175 -2.54 0.60 -8.69
N ALA A 176 -2.82 1.10 -9.89
CA ALA A 176 -2.79 0.29 -11.11
C ALA A 176 -1.40 -0.33 -11.33
N ILE A 177 -0.33 0.46 -11.18
CA ILE A 177 1.04 -0.03 -11.30
C ILE A 177 1.37 -1.08 -10.23
N ALA A 178 0.94 -0.87 -8.98
CA ALA A 178 1.13 -1.86 -7.93
C ALA A 178 0.43 -3.20 -8.27
N GLN A 179 -0.79 -3.14 -8.81
CA GLN A 179 -1.52 -4.33 -9.26
C GLN A 179 -0.80 -5.03 -10.43
N ILE A 180 -0.37 -4.29 -11.44
CA ILE A 180 0.40 -4.80 -12.59
C ILE A 180 1.70 -5.49 -12.12
N ALA A 181 2.43 -4.85 -11.21
CA ALA A 181 3.68 -5.38 -10.67
C ALA A 181 3.44 -6.67 -9.84
N MET A 182 2.38 -6.71 -9.04
CA MET A 182 2.02 -7.89 -8.25
C MET A 182 1.54 -9.05 -9.11
N ALA A 183 0.81 -8.76 -10.18
CA ALA A 183 0.35 -9.75 -11.16
C ALA A 183 1.48 -10.24 -12.08
N ASP A 184 2.67 -9.64 -12.00
CA ASP A 184 3.80 -9.93 -12.88
C ASP A 184 3.44 -9.75 -14.37
N SER A 185 2.52 -8.83 -14.68
CA SER A 185 1.89 -8.72 -16.01
C SER A 185 2.58 -7.74 -16.96
N TRP A 186 3.74 -7.20 -16.56
CA TRP A 186 4.58 -6.33 -17.39
C TRP A 186 6.04 -6.38 -16.96
N ASP A 187 6.96 -6.46 -17.92
CA ASP A 187 8.41 -6.51 -17.66
C ASP A 187 8.98 -5.11 -17.37
N SER A 188 9.86 -5.00 -16.38
CA SER A 188 10.61 -3.75 -16.11
C SER A 188 12.05 -3.81 -16.60
N LYS A 189 12.58 -2.68 -17.07
CA LYS A 189 14.02 -2.56 -17.36
C LYS A 189 14.91 -2.70 -16.12
N ALA A 190 14.34 -2.58 -14.92
CA ALA A 190 15.03 -2.74 -13.65
C ALA A 190 14.80 -4.11 -13.00
N GLU A 191 14.43 -5.15 -13.78
CA GLU A 191 14.19 -6.48 -13.22
C GLU A 191 15.34 -6.98 -12.34
N GLY A 192 14.99 -7.56 -11.19
CA GLY A 192 15.93 -8.05 -10.18
C GLY A 192 16.64 -6.97 -9.35
N ALA A 193 16.31 -5.68 -9.52
CA ALA A 193 16.85 -4.62 -8.68
C ALA A 193 16.37 -4.76 -7.23
N LEU A 194 17.28 -4.48 -6.28
CA LEU A 194 17.00 -4.44 -4.83
C LEU A 194 17.24 -3.05 -4.23
N PHE A 195 17.90 -2.17 -4.96
CA PHE A 195 18.23 -0.83 -4.50
C PHE A 195 18.01 0.18 -5.62
N PHE A 196 17.66 1.40 -5.23
CA PHE A 196 17.65 2.53 -6.14
C PHE A 196 18.03 3.81 -5.38
N HIS A 197 18.44 4.83 -6.12
CA HIS A 197 18.56 6.18 -5.59
C HIS A 197 18.23 7.21 -6.67
N ALA A 198 17.94 8.44 -6.24
CA ALA A 198 17.76 9.57 -7.14
C ALA A 198 19.10 9.93 -7.83
N ARG A 199 19.06 10.31 -9.11
CA ARG A 199 20.24 10.68 -9.91
C ARG A 199 21.10 11.78 -9.31
N ARG A 200 20.50 12.66 -8.51
CA ARG A 200 21.17 13.77 -7.82
C ARG A 200 22.03 13.33 -6.63
N VAL A 201 22.00 12.06 -6.26
CA VAL A 201 22.77 11.49 -5.13
C VAL A 201 23.81 10.51 -5.69
N SER A 202 24.97 10.43 -5.03
CA SER A 202 26.05 9.51 -5.40
C SER A 202 26.49 8.68 -4.19
N PRO A 203 25.82 7.54 -3.91
CA PRO A 203 26.19 6.68 -2.81
C PRO A 203 27.40 5.78 -3.16
N GLY A 204 28.33 5.62 -2.21
CA GLY A 204 29.53 4.78 -2.37
C GLY A 204 29.30 3.28 -2.19
N TRP A 205 28.22 2.70 -2.74
CA TRP A 205 27.81 1.32 -2.44
C TRP A 205 28.56 0.23 -3.22
N GLY A 206 29.21 0.57 -4.34
CA GLY A 206 29.90 -0.42 -5.19
C GLY A 206 28.98 -1.50 -5.80
N LYS A 207 27.68 -1.22 -5.95
CA LYS A 207 26.67 -2.17 -6.46
C LYS A 207 26.64 -2.19 -7.98
N ALA A 208 26.20 -3.32 -8.55
CA ALA A 208 26.03 -3.43 -9.99
C ALA A 208 24.82 -2.61 -10.45
N LYS A 209 25.04 -1.63 -11.33
CA LYS A 209 23.97 -0.84 -11.94
C LYS A 209 23.23 -1.69 -12.97
N LEU A 210 21.90 -1.79 -12.83
CA LEU A 210 21.04 -2.50 -13.78
C LEU A 210 20.42 -1.55 -14.79
N ALA A 211 19.84 -0.44 -14.32
CA ALA A 211 19.11 0.49 -15.17
C ALA A 211 19.19 1.94 -14.67
N SER A 212 18.94 2.87 -15.58
CA SER A 212 18.59 4.26 -15.24
C SER A 212 17.27 4.58 -15.92
N ILE A 213 16.25 4.88 -15.12
CA ILE A 213 14.90 5.17 -15.58
C ILE A 213 14.50 6.48 -14.90
N ASP A 214 14.16 7.47 -15.71
CA ASP A 214 13.82 8.82 -15.26
C ASP A 214 14.83 9.38 -14.24
N ASN A 215 14.37 9.81 -13.07
CA ASN A 215 15.21 10.36 -12.01
C ASN A 215 15.89 9.29 -11.13
N HIS A 216 15.75 8.00 -11.45
CA HIS A 216 16.25 6.90 -10.63
C HIS A 216 17.34 6.08 -11.30
N ILE A 217 18.27 5.56 -10.48
CA ILE A 217 19.26 4.56 -10.88
C ILE A 217 19.06 3.31 -10.02
N PHE A 218 18.95 2.15 -10.66
CA PHE A 218 18.59 0.88 -10.04
C PHE A 218 19.78 -0.08 -10.01
N TYR A 219 19.88 -0.88 -8.94
CA TYR A 219 21.05 -1.70 -8.64
C TYR A 219 20.71 -3.08 -8.06
N ARG A 220 21.66 -4.00 -8.21
CA ARG A 220 21.72 -5.33 -7.56
C ARG A 220 22.88 -5.43 -6.57
#